data_AF-A0A1G8C0T1-F1
#
_entry.id   AF-A0A1G8C0T1-F1
#
_cell.length_a   1.000
_cell.length_b   1.000
_cell.length_c   1.000
_cell.angle_alpha   90.00
_cell.angle_beta   90.00
_cell.angle_gamma   90.00
#
_symmetry.space_group_name_H-M   'P 1'
#
loop_
_entity.id
_entity.type
_entity.pdbx_description
1 polymer ?
#
loop_
_entity_poly.entity_id
_entity_poly.type
_entity_poly.pdbx_seq_one_letter_code
_entity_poly.pdbx_strand_id
1 'polypeptide(L)'
;MPDTTPKVTLTAFQRRALEAIAAAGERGHTGRSLAQELWPDSPAWDRRTRGRNERNGAIGGTMPMKGGRAARTLDDLGLVRIEDTEWHQPFFKITARGRELLAERSDD
;
A
#
# COMPACT_ATOMS: atom_id res chain seq x y z
N MET A 1 -6.57 27.51 18.27
CA MET A 1 -5.24 26.92 18.40
C MET A 1 -4.67 26.78 16.99
N PRO A 2 -3.42 27.17 16.70
CA PRO A 2 -2.85 26.93 15.38
C PRO A 2 -2.75 25.42 15.16
N ASP A 3 -3.28 24.96 14.03
CA ASP A 3 -3.26 23.58 13.59
C ASP A 3 -1.81 23.21 13.22
N THR A 4 -1.02 22.78 14.20
CA THR A 4 0.36 22.31 14.04
C THR A 4 0.40 20.87 13.53
N THR A 5 -0.42 20.55 12.53
CA THR A 5 -0.29 19.27 11.85
C THR A 5 1.01 19.29 11.04
N PRO A 6 2.01 18.44 11.34
CA PRO A 6 3.29 18.47 10.64
C PRO A 6 3.07 18.20 9.16
N LYS A 7 3.64 19.08 8.30
CA LYS A 7 3.58 18.95 6.84
C LYS A 7 4.34 17.68 6.44
N VAL A 8 3.61 16.66 6.02
CA VAL A 8 4.20 15.36 5.64
C VAL A 8 4.78 15.48 4.23
N THR A 9 6.10 15.40 4.10
CA THR A 9 6.75 15.30 2.78
C THR A 9 6.86 13.84 2.37
N LEU A 10 6.12 13.45 1.32
CA LEU A 10 6.19 12.10 0.77
C LEU A 10 7.36 11.94 -0.20
N THR A 11 8.01 10.78 -0.13
CA THR A 11 8.88 10.31 -1.21
C THR A 11 8.05 10.04 -2.48
N ALA A 12 8.70 10.06 -3.65
CA ALA A 12 8.03 9.73 -4.92
C ALA A 12 7.35 8.36 -4.89
N PHE A 13 7.97 7.37 -4.23
CA PHE A 13 7.40 6.05 -4.09
C PHE A 13 6.17 6.02 -3.17
N GLN A 14 6.22 6.67 -2.01
CA GLN A 14 5.07 6.78 -1.11
C GLN A 14 3.90 7.50 -1.77
N ARG A 15 4.18 8.56 -2.55
CA ARG A 15 3.16 9.26 -3.33
C ARG A 15 2.51 8.34 -4.35
N ARG A 16 3.30 7.61 -5.16
CA ARG A 16 2.75 6.65 -6.13
C ARG A 16 1.90 5.56 -5.46
N ALA A 17 2.31 5.10 -4.28
CA ALA A 17 1.53 4.14 -3.49
C ALA A 17 0.23 4.74 -2.95
N LEU A 18 0.24 6.00 -2.50
CA LEU A 18 -0.96 6.69 -2.06
C LEU A 18 -1.94 6.93 -3.22
N GLU A 19 -1.44 7.34 -4.38
CA GLU A 19 -2.23 7.52 -5.62
C GLU A 19 -2.89 6.20 -6.06
N ALA A 20 -2.14 5.10 -6.04
CA ALA A 20 -2.69 3.77 -6.34
C ALA A 20 -3.85 3.40 -5.40
N ILE A 21 -3.68 3.60 -4.09
CA ILE A 21 -4.73 3.32 -3.11
C ILE A 21 -5.92 4.28 -3.27
N ALA A 22 -5.68 5.55 -3.61
CA ALA A 22 -6.72 6.54 -3.87
C ALA A 22 -7.59 6.13 -5.07
N ALA A 23 -6.94 5.70 -6.17
CA ALA A 23 -7.61 5.30 -7.40
C ALA A 23 -8.53 4.09 -7.21
N ALA A 24 -8.22 3.20 -6.27
CA ALA A 24 -9.08 2.08 -5.93
C ALA A 24 -10.39 2.50 -5.21
N GLY A 25 -10.43 3.69 -4.58
CA GLY A 25 -11.60 4.19 -3.87
C GLY A 25 -12.12 3.21 -2.82
N GLU A 26 -13.43 2.96 -2.83
CA GLU A 26 -14.07 2.02 -1.89
C GLU A 26 -13.67 0.56 -2.09
N ARG A 27 -13.20 0.20 -3.29
CA ARG A 27 -12.70 -1.15 -3.58
C ARG A 27 -11.39 -1.44 -2.84
N GLY A 28 -10.63 -0.42 -2.44
CA GLY A 28 -9.38 -0.56 -1.72
C GLY A 28 -8.36 -1.51 -2.37
N HIS A 29 -7.35 -1.89 -1.60
CA HIS A 29 -6.36 -2.86 -2.04
C HIS A 29 -6.00 -3.87 -0.95
N THR A 30 -5.72 -5.10 -1.36
CA THR A 30 -4.94 -6.04 -0.54
C THR A 30 -3.44 -5.82 -0.77
N GLY A 31 -2.60 -6.45 0.06
CA GLY A 31 -1.15 -6.52 -0.19
C GLY A 31 -0.80 -7.01 -1.60
N ARG A 32 -1.55 -8.00 -2.11
CA ARG A 32 -1.32 -8.53 -3.46
C ARG A 32 -1.73 -7.54 -4.56
N SER A 33 -2.94 -7.00 -4.49
CA SER A 33 -3.43 -6.09 -5.55
C SER A 33 -2.63 -4.79 -5.59
N LEU A 34 -2.24 -4.25 -4.44
CA LEU A 34 -1.37 -3.08 -4.39
C LEU A 34 0.01 -3.39 -4.97
N ALA A 35 0.55 -4.58 -4.70
CA ALA A 35 1.83 -4.98 -5.28
C ALA A 35 1.75 -5.16 -6.80
N GLN A 36 0.62 -5.63 -7.34
CA GLN A 36 0.41 -5.74 -8.79
C GLN A 36 0.37 -4.37 -9.44
N GLU A 37 -0.25 -3.39 -8.80
CA GLU A 37 -0.29 -2.01 -9.28
C GLU A 37 1.09 -1.36 -9.24
N LEU A 38 1.84 -1.56 -8.15
CA LEU A 38 3.15 -0.92 -7.98
C LEU A 38 4.26 -1.62 -8.76
N TRP A 39 4.17 -2.92 -8.98
CA TRP A 39 5.25 -3.68 -9.61
C TRP A 39 4.69 -4.78 -10.50
N PRO A 40 3.96 -4.42 -11.57
CA PRO A 40 3.34 -5.41 -12.45
C PRO A 40 4.37 -6.35 -13.08
N ASP A 41 5.51 -5.80 -13.52
CA ASP A 41 6.53 -6.54 -14.27
C ASP A 41 7.65 -7.13 -13.38
N SER A 42 7.43 -7.20 -12.07
CA SER A 42 8.47 -7.71 -11.17
C SER A 42 8.74 -9.19 -11.42
N PRO A 43 9.99 -9.61 -11.68
CA PRO A 43 10.31 -11.02 -11.83
C PRO A 43 10.10 -11.81 -10.52
N ALA A 44 9.87 -11.12 -9.41
CA ALA A 44 9.52 -11.77 -8.15
C ALA A 44 8.15 -12.45 -8.18
N TRP A 45 7.26 -12.11 -9.11
CA TRP A 45 5.98 -12.81 -9.31
C TRP A 45 6.18 -14.28 -9.67
N ASP A 46 7.16 -14.57 -10.51
CA ASP A 46 7.44 -15.94 -10.97
C ASP A 46 8.45 -16.67 -10.07
N ARG A 47 9.11 -15.94 -9.17
CA ARG A 47 10.08 -16.55 -8.24
C ARG A 47 9.36 -17.26 -7.11
N ARG A 48 9.80 -18.49 -6.87
CA ARG A 48 9.38 -19.26 -5.71
C ARG A 48 10.13 -18.79 -4.47
N THR A 49 9.38 -18.51 -3.40
CA THR A 49 9.97 -18.26 -2.09
C THR A 49 10.65 -19.52 -1.54
N ARG A 50 11.64 -19.33 -0.66
CA ARG A 50 12.26 -20.45 0.05
C ARG A 50 11.23 -21.07 1.00
N GLY A 51 10.88 -22.32 0.76
CA GLY A 51 10.01 -23.08 1.65
C GLY A 51 10.71 -23.49 2.94
N ARG A 52 9.93 -23.99 3.90
CA ARG A 52 10.41 -24.60 5.15
C ARG A 52 9.77 -25.98 5.32
N ASN A 53 10.40 -26.85 6.09
CA ASN A 53 9.90 -28.19 6.47
C ASN A 53 9.47 -29.03 5.24
N GLU A 54 10.41 -29.23 4.31
CA GLU A 54 10.24 -30.07 3.10
C GLU A 54 9.13 -29.62 2.12
N ARG A 55 8.48 -28.49 2.39
CA ARG A 55 7.47 -27.92 1.50
C ARG A 55 8.10 -26.91 0.56
N ASN A 56 7.64 -26.90 -0.69
CA ASN A 56 7.95 -25.84 -1.63
C ASN A 56 7.34 -24.51 -1.14
N GLY A 57 8.09 -23.41 -1.24
CA GLY A 57 7.54 -22.08 -0.92
C GLY A 57 6.54 -21.61 -1.99
N ALA A 58 5.82 -20.54 -1.69
CA ALA A 58 4.84 -19.93 -2.59
C ALA A 58 5.51 -19.20 -3.76
N ILE A 59 4.94 -19.31 -4.95
CA ILE A 59 5.28 -18.48 -6.13
C ILE A 59 4.76 -17.06 -5.89
N GLY A 60 5.60 -16.05 -6.12
CA GLY A 60 5.22 -14.65 -5.90
C GLY A 60 5.03 -14.26 -4.43
N GLY A 61 5.42 -15.12 -3.50
CA GLY A 61 5.07 -14.98 -2.08
C GLY A 61 5.62 -13.72 -1.40
N THR A 62 6.68 -13.10 -1.92
CA THR A 62 7.21 -11.84 -1.38
C THR A 62 6.44 -10.60 -1.84
N MET A 63 5.71 -10.67 -2.95
CA MET A 63 5.06 -9.51 -3.54
C MET A 63 3.92 -8.97 -2.68
N PRO A 64 2.99 -9.79 -2.16
CA PRO A 64 1.97 -9.31 -1.22
C PRO A 64 2.55 -8.64 0.03
N MET A 65 3.68 -9.15 0.53
CA MET A 65 4.38 -8.55 1.69
C MET A 65 4.96 -7.17 1.36
N LYS A 66 5.47 -6.98 0.13
CA LYS A 66 5.99 -5.68 -0.33
C LYS A 66 4.86 -4.65 -0.47
N GLY A 67 3.72 -5.05 -1.05
CA GLY A 67 2.53 -4.20 -1.11
C GLY A 67 2.04 -3.82 0.28
N GLY A 68 1.92 -4.79 1.18
CA GLY A 68 1.53 -4.53 2.57
C GLY A 68 2.48 -3.60 3.31
N ARG A 69 3.79 -3.73 3.12
CA ARG A 69 4.78 -2.81 3.71
C ARG A 69 4.67 -1.37 3.19
N ALA A 70 4.36 -1.20 1.90
CA ALA A 70 4.12 0.12 1.32
C ALA A 70 2.90 0.78 1.96
N ALA A 71 1.78 0.05 2.06
CA ALA A 71 0.57 0.54 2.72
C ALA A 71 0.80 0.83 4.21
N ARG A 72 1.54 -0.02 4.93
CA ARG A 72 1.83 0.20 6.36
C ARG A 72 2.61 1.50 6.59
N THR A 73 3.56 1.81 5.72
CA THR A 73 4.29 3.09 5.80
C THR A 73 3.35 4.30 5.66
N LEU A 74 2.29 4.18 4.86
CA LEU A 74 1.30 5.25 4.69
C LEU A 74 0.27 5.30 5.83
N ASP A 75 -0.04 4.14 6.43
CA ASP A 75 -0.84 4.01 7.64
C ASP A 75 -0.15 4.65 8.86
N ASP A 76 1.17 4.42 9.01
CA ASP A 76 1.98 5.06 10.06
C ASP A 76 2.02 6.60 9.91
N LEU A 77 1.75 7.13 8.70
CA LEU A 77 1.62 8.56 8.42
C LEU A 77 0.17 9.07 8.54
N GLY A 78 -0.79 8.19 8.81
CA GLY A 78 -2.22 8.51 8.90
C GLY A 78 -2.87 8.87 7.56
N LEU A 79 -2.30 8.41 6.43
CA LEU A 79 -2.80 8.70 5.09
C LEU A 79 -3.65 7.55 4.52
N VAL A 80 -3.41 6.34 5.00
CA VAL A 80 -4.14 5.11 4.67
C VAL A 80 -4.66 4.50 5.97
N ARG A 81 -5.77 3.78 5.89
CA ARG A 81 -6.27 2.93 6.98
C ARG A 81 -6.14 1.47 6.57
N ILE A 82 -5.67 0.66 7.51
CA ILE A 82 -5.68 -0.80 7.39
C ILE A 82 -6.92 -1.35 8.09
N GLU A 83 -7.70 -2.13 7.36
CA GLU A 83 -8.85 -2.89 7.84
C GLU A 83 -8.57 -4.38 7.61
N ASP A 84 -9.03 -5.26 8.49
CA ASP A 84 -8.96 -6.69 8.24
C ASP A 84 -10.22 -7.14 7.48
N THR A 85 -10.04 -7.92 6.42
CA THR A 85 -11.18 -8.60 5.77
C THR A 85 -11.70 -9.74 6.64
N GLU A 86 -12.84 -10.31 6.24
CA GLU A 86 -13.41 -11.54 6.84
C GLU A 86 -12.42 -12.73 6.87
N TRP A 87 -11.39 -12.70 6.03
CA TRP A 87 -10.33 -13.72 5.94
C TRP A 87 -9.02 -13.30 6.62
N HIS A 88 -9.06 -12.28 7.50
CA HIS A 88 -7.89 -11.67 8.14
C HIS A 88 -6.80 -11.22 7.14
N GLN A 89 -7.22 -10.81 5.94
CA GLN A 89 -6.30 -10.21 4.99
C GLN A 89 -6.30 -8.69 5.17
N PRO A 90 -5.13 -8.04 5.28
CA PRO A 90 -5.05 -6.59 5.36
C PRO A 90 -5.62 -5.95 4.09
N PHE A 91 -6.51 -4.99 4.28
CA PHE A 91 -7.21 -4.24 3.27
C PHE A 91 -6.98 -2.74 3.49
N PHE A 92 -6.57 -2.05 2.44
CA PHE A 92 -6.05 -0.70 2.51
C PHE A 92 -7.01 0.25 1.83
N LYS A 93 -7.45 1.28 2.58
CA LYS A 93 -8.28 2.37 2.07
C LYS A 93 -7.63 3.70 2.34
N ILE A 94 -7.81 4.65 1.43
CA ILE A 94 -7.34 6.03 1.65
C ILE A 94 -8.19 6.74 2.71
N THR A 95 -7.54 7.51 3.58
CA THR A 95 -8.20 8.37 4.57
C THR A 95 -8.59 9.73 3.98
N ALA A 96 -9.39 10.52 4.70
CA ALA A 96 -9.67 11.91 4.33
C ALA A 96 -8.37 12.73 4.18
N ARG A 97 -7.46 12.63 5.16
CA ARG A 97 -6.14 13.27 5.15
C ARG A 97 -5.30 12.85 3.94
N GLY A 98 -5.35 11.57 3.56
CA GLY A 98 -4.69 11.07 2.36
C GLY A 98 -5.21 11.73 1.08
N ARG A 99 -6.52 11.94 0.98
CA ARG A 99 -7.15 12.61 -0.17
C ARG A 99 -6.79 14.09 -0.21
N GLU A 100 -6.85 14.78 0.93
CA GLU A 100 -6.47 16.19 1.06
C GLU A 100 -5.02 16.41 0.61
N LEU A 101 -4.09 15.57 1.06
CA LEU A 101 -2.68 15.67 0.67
C LEU A 101 -2.44 15.45 -0.82
N LEU A 102 -3.28 14.65 -1.50
CA LEU A 102 -3.23 14.50 -2.95
C LEU A 102 -3.80 15.74 -3.67
N ALA A 103 -4.86 16.35 -3.13
CA ALA A 103 -5.51 17.52 -3.70
C ALA A 103 -4.66 18.80 -3.60
N GLU A 104 -3.92 19.00 -2.50
CA GLU A 104 -3.03 20.16 -2.27
C GLU A 104 -1.95 20.38 -3.36
N ARG A 105 -1.72 19.41 -4.23
CA ARG A 105 -0.71 19.47 -5.30
C ARG A 105 -1.29 19.45 -6.71
N SER A 106 -2.61 19.45 -6.87
CA SER A 106 -3.25 19.65 -8.17
C SER A 106 -3.35 21.13 -8.56
N ASP A 107 -3.06 22.03 -7.61
CA ASP A 107 -3.14 23.49 -7.77
C ASP A 107 -1.77 24.18 -7.97
N ASP A 108 -0.70 23.40 -8.21
CA ASP A 108 0.69 23.86 -8.47
C ASP A 108 1.13 23.43 -9.88
#